data_AF-A0A958KBF7-F1
#
_entry.id   AF-A0A958KBF7-F1
#
_cell.length_a   1.000
_cell.length_b   1.000
_cell.length_c   1.000
_cell.angle_alpha   90.00
_cell.angle_beta   90.00
_cell.angle_gamma   90.00
#
_symmetry.space_group_name_H-M   'P 1'
#
loop_
_entity.id
_entity.type
_entity.pdbx_description
1 polymer ?
#
loop_
_entity_poly.entity_id
_entity_poly.type
_entity_poly.pdbx_seq_one_letter_code
_entity_poly.pdbx_strand_id
1 'polypeptide(L)'
;MEGLSQDTSRFSHRNSHSRRRARVDIVPLIDVMFLLVAFFMLLSISMVFQKGISVDLSVSGTSETNSEQLEPLVISITSLGEYFLGENRISR
;
A
#
# COMPACT_ATOMS: atom_id res chain seq x y z
N MET A 1 -0.59 -83.53 24.11
CA MET A 1 0.30 -82.37 24.32
C MET A 1 0.67 -81.82 22.96
N GLU A 2 0.51 -80.50 22.81
CA GLU A 2 1.42 -79.58 22.09
C GLU A 2 1.92 -80.05 20.72
N GLY A 3 1.62 -79.43 19.60
CA GLY A 3 1.14 -78.08 19.39
C GLY A 3 1.62 -77.66 18.00
N LEU A 4 0.65 -77.32 17.16
CA LEU A 4 0.68 -76.32 16.09
C LEU A 4 1.97 -76.13 15.27
N SER A 5 1.85 -76.51 13.99
CA SER A 5 1.78 -75.55 12.88
C SER A 5 2.40 -74.17 13.09
N GLN A 6 3.54 -73.93 12.47
CA GLN A 6 3.94 -72.61 11.96
C GLN A 6 4.74 -72.91 10.68
N ASP A 7 4.12 -73.11 9.52
CA ASP A 7 3.44 -72.13 8.68
C ASP A 7 4.07 -70.73 8.66
N THR A 8 4.43 -70.38 7.43
CA THR A 8 4.61 -69.06 6.82
C THR A 8 4.92 -67.87 7.72
N SER A 9 6.03 -67.21 7.42
CA SER A 9 5.97 -66.08 6.49
C SER A 9 7.30 -65.32 6.50
N ARG A 10 7.84 -65.18 5.29
CA ARG A 10 8.69 -64.09 4.80
C ARG A 10 9.09 -63.05 5.85
N PHE A 11 10.41 -62.99 6.10
CA PHE A 11 11.06 -61.82 6.67
C PHE A 11 10.67 -60.56 5.90
N SER A 12 9.60 -59.91 6.36
CA SER A 12 9.14 -58.61 5.90
C SER A 12 10.09 -57.56 6.45
N HIS A 13 11.00 -57.07 5.60
CA HIS A 13 11.69 -55.80 5.80
C HIS A 13 10.65 -54.67 5.90
N ARG A 14 10.12 -54.44 7.09
CA ARG A 14 9.34 -53.24 7.42
C ARG A 14 10.35 -52.11 7.53
N ASN A 15 10.61 -51.46 6.39
CA ASN A 15 11.27 -50.16 6.39
C ASN A 15 10.35 -49.17 7.10
N SER A 16 10.58 -48.93 8.39
CA SER A 16 9.82 -47.97 9.16
C SER A 16 10.33 -46.57 8.79
N HIS A 17 9.66 -45.94 7.83
CA HIS A 17 9.79 -44.52 7.61
C HIS A 17 9.23 -43.77 8.83
N SER A 18 10.09 -43.61 9.84
CA SER A 18 9.92 -42.62 10.89
C SER A 18 9.74 -41.26 10.20
N ARG A 19 8.51 -40.73 10.27
CA ARG A 19 8.19 -39.38 9.77
C ARG A 19 9.04 -38.41 10.57
N ARG A 20 10.19 -37.99 10.01
CA ARG A 20 11.00 -36.92 10.57
C ARG A 20 10.13 -35.68 10.64
N ARG A 21 9.79 -35.24 11.85
CA ARG A 21 9.16 -33.94 12.07
C ARG A 21 10.16 -32.88 11.60
N ALA A 22 9.84 -32.18 10.52
CA ALA A 22 10.59 -31.01 10.10
C ALA A 22 10.47 -29.94 11.19
N ARG A 23 11.61 -29.44 11.67
CA ARG A 23 11.67 -28.28 12.55
C ARG A 23 11.80 -27.05 11.65
N VAL A 24 10.95 -26.06 11.85
CA VAL A 24 11.04 -24.79 11.13
C VAL A 24 11.96 -23.88 11.94
N ASP A 25 13.00 -23.37 11.31
CA ASP A 25 13.89 -22.40 11.93
C ASP A 25 13.22 -21.02 11.94
N ILE A 26 12.99 -20.48 13.14
CA ILE A 26 12.28 -19.21 13.33
C ILE A 26 13.21 -18.02 13.06
N VAL A 27 14.52 -18.17 13.30
CA VAL A 27 15.50 -17.08 13.15
C VAL A 27 15.55 -16.54 11.71
N PRO A 28 15.63 -17.37 10.65
CA PRO A 28 15.53 -16.87 9.27
C PRO A 28 14.16 -16.28 8.91
N LEU A 29 13.08 -16.77 9.53
CA LEU A 29 11.74 -16.25 9.29
C LEU A 29 11.55 -14.84 9.86
N ILE A 30 12.12 -14.57 11.03
CA ILE A 30 12.11 -13.24 11.66
C ILE A 30 12.77 -12.20 10.73
N ASP A 31 13.89 -12.57 10.10
CA ASP A 31 14.61 -11.68 9.18
C ASP A 31 13.74 -11.27 8.00
N VAL A 32 13.06 -12.22 7.35
CA VAL A 32 12.13 -11.93 6.24
C VAL A 32 10.96 -11.05 6.68
N MET A 33 10.39 -11.31 7.86
CA MET A 33 9.29 -10.49 8.37
C MET A 33 9.74 -9.07 8.73
N PHE A 34 10.92 -8.92 9.34
CA PHE A 34 11.48 -7.61 9.67
C PHE A 34 11.85 -6.81 8.42
N LEU A 35 12.45 -7.47 7.43
CA LEU A 35 12.73 -6.89 6.12
C LEU A 35 11.45 -6.36 5.46
N LEU A 36 10.36 -7.13 5.52
CA LEU A 36 9.06 -6.73 4.97
C LEU A 36 8.52 -5.46 5.67
N VAL A 37 8.59 -5.39 6.99
CA VAL A 37 8.14 -4.24 7.79
C VAL A 37 8.98 -3.00 7.49
N ALA A 38 10.31 -3.12 7.46
CA ALA A 38 11.21 -2.00 7.20
C ALA A 38 11.02 -1.46 5.77
N PHE A 39 10.92 -2.34 4.77
CA PHE A 39 10.62 -1.96 3.39
C PHE A 39 9.25 -1.28 3.27
N PHE A 40 8.24 -1.85 3.93
CA PHE A 40 6.89 -1.27 3.92
C PHE A 40 6.84 0.10 4.61
N MET A 41 7.53 0.27 5.75
CA MET A 41 7.68 1.57 6.41
C MET A 41 8.34 2.57 5.46
N LEU A 42 9.44 2.19 4.80
CA LEU A 42 10.14 3.05 3.84
C LEU A 42 9.25 3.48 2.68
N LEU A 43 8.48 2.55 2.11
CA LEU A 43 7.53 2.85 1.02
C LEU A 43 6.41 3.79 1.46
N SER A 44 5.89 3.62 2.68
CA SER A 44 4.73 4.38 3.18
C SER A 44 5.07 5.83 3.55
N ILE A 45 6.33 6.13 3.88
CA ILE A 45 6.78 7.49 4.24
C ILE A 45 6.61 8.49 3.09
N SER A 46 6.63 8.04 1.83
CA SER A 46 6.62 8.95 0.67
C SER A 46 5.23 9.46 0.27
N MET A 47 4.15 9.08 0.97
CA MET A 47 2.80 9.44 0.55
C MET A 47 2.27 10.72 1.25
N VAL A 48 2.00 11.73 0.40
CA VAL A 48 1.03 12.84 0.52
C VAL A 48 1.43 14.09 1.34
N PHE A 49 2.20 14.97 0.70
CA PHE A 49 2.02 16.42 0.90
C PHE A 49 0.84 16.90 0.03
N GLN A 50 -0.38 16.75 0.52
CA GLN A 50 -1.52 17.49 -0.05
C GLN A 50 -1.37 18.95 0.38
N LYS A 51 -1.08 19.84 -0.58
CA LYS A 51 -1.14 21.30 -0.35
C LYS A 51 -2.61 21.67 -0.10
N GLY A 52 -3.04 21.57 1.15
CA GLY A 52 -4.35 22.07 1.58
C GLY A 52 -4.34 23.60 1.52
N ILE A 53 -5.14 24.18 0.64
CA ILE A 53 -5.43 25.61 0.67
C ILE A 53 -6.57 25.78 1.68
N SER A 54 -6.34 26.54 2.75
CA SER A 54 -7.40 26.94 3.66
C SER A 54 -8.31 27.92 2.93
N VAL A 55 -9.50 27.47 2.52
CA VAL A 55 -10.53 28.33 1.91
C VAL A 55 -11.49 28.74 3.02
N ASP A 56 -11.54 30.03 3.30
CA ASP A 56 -12.63 30.59 4.11
C ASP A 56 -13.83 30.80 3.18
N LEU A 57 -14.88 30.00 3.36
CA LEU A 57 -16.12 30.17 2.60
C LEU A 57 -16.94 31.24 3.32
N SER A 58 -16.90 32.47 2.80
CA SER A 58 -17.85 33.50 3.21
C SER A 58 -19.27 33.04 2.91
N VAL A 59 -20.04 32.74 3.96
CA VAL A 59 -21.49 32.54 3.86
C VAL A 59 -22.12 33.88 3.51
N SER A 60 -22.31 34.13 2.21
CA SER A 60 -22.93 35.35 1.70
C SER A 60 -24.34 35.49 2.27
N GLY A 61 -24.51 36.37 3.26
CA GLY A 61 -25.80 36.98 3.53
C GLY A 61 -26.15 37.84 2.32
N THR A 62 -27.15 37.40 1.56
CA THR A 62 -27.79 38.16 0.46
C THR A 62 -26.82 38.76 -0.56
N SER A 63 -26.42 37.98 -1.57
CA SER A 63 -25.97 38.57 -2.82
C SER A 63 -27.18 39.11 -3.55
N GLU A 64 -27.48 40.39 -3.37
CA GLU A 64 -28.05 41.17 -4.45
C GLU A 64 -27.11 40.97 -5.65
N THR A 65 -27.58 40.23 -6.65
CA THR A 65 -26.87 40.10 -7.91
C THR A 65 -26.92 41.47 -8.58
N ASN A 66 -25.96 42.33 -8.22
CA ASN A 66 -25.70 43.49 -9.03
C ASN A 66 -25.19 42.94 -10.37
N SER A 67 -26.12 42.84 -11.31
CA SER A 67 -25.95 42.29 -12.65
C SER A 67 -25.17 43.27 -13.53
N GLU A 68 -24.23 44.01 -12.96
CA GLU A 68 -23.21 44.76 -13.67
C GLU A 68 -22.14 43.74 -14.06
N GLN A 69 -22.47 42.92 -15.07
CA GLN A 69 -21.57 42.26 -16.02
C GLN A 69 -20.07 42.23 -15.62
N LEU A 70 -19.76 41.56 -14.52
CA LEU A 70 -18.38 41.34 -14.11
C LEU A 70 -17.82 40.30 -15.07
N GLU A 71 -17.03 40.76 -16.04
CA GLU A 71 -16.33 39.85 -16.94
C GLU A 71 -15.42 38.94 -16.09
N PRO A 72 -15.51 37.61 -16.21
CA PRO A 72 -14.76 36.71 -15.36
C PRO A 72 -13.26 36.83 -15.66
N LEU A 73 -12.49 37.27 -14.67
CA LEU A 73 -11.04 37.33 -14.77
C LEU A 73 -10.44 35.91 -14.66
N VAL A 74 -9.95 35.38 -15.78
CA VAL A 74 -9.35 34.04 -15.82
C VAL A 74 -7.85 34.11 -15.53
N ILE A 75 -7.42 33.42 -14.48
CA ILE A 75 -6.01 33.27 -14.10
C ILE A 75 -5.60 31.81 -14.31
N SER A 76 -4.58 31.56 -15.13
CA SER A 76 -4.06 30.21 -15.41
C SER A 76 -2.60 30.08 -14.97
N ILE A 77 -2.24 28.88 -14.48
CA ILE A 77 -0.88 28.53 -14.03
C ILE A 77 -0.47 27.25 -14.75
N THR A 78 0.65 27.28 -15.48
CA THR A 78 1.18 26.10 -16.18
C THR A 78 2.02 25.23 -15.25
N SER A 79 2.29 23.98 -15.65
CA SER A 79 3.20 23.09 -14.91
C SER A 79 4.65 23.62 -14.83
N LEU A 80 5.01 24.55 -15.71
CA LEU A 80 6.30 25.24 -15.71
C LEU A 80 6.33 26.45 -14.76
N GLY A 81 5.21 26.74 -14.07
CA GLY A 81 5.09 27.87 -13.14
C GLY A 81 4.85 29.21 -13.82
N GLU A 82 4.43 29.20 -15.08
CA GLU A 82 4.12 30.42 -15.82
C GLU A 82 2.69 30.89 -15.53
N TYR A 83 2.51 32.19 -15.41
CA TYR A 83 1.24 32.82 -15.07
C TYR A 83 0.63 33.49 -16.31
N PHE A 84 -0.67 33.31 -16.48
CA PHE A 84 -1.44 33.90 -17.58
C PHE A 84 -2.69 34.58 -17.05
N LEU A 85 -2.98 35.77 -17.59
CA LEU A 85 -4.22 36.51 -17.38
C LEU A 85 -4.99 36.53 -18.71
N GLY A 86 -6.02 35.69 -18.82
CA GLY A 86 -6.60 35.35 -20.13
C GLY A 86 -5.53 34.73 -21.05
N GLU A 87 -5.26 35.38 -22.17
CA GLU A 87 -4.22 34.96 -23.13
C GLU A 87 -2.85 35.63 -22.88
N ASN A 88 -2.77 36.60 -21.96
CA ASN A 88 -1.55 37.37 -21.72
C ASN A 88 -0.66 36.70 -20.68
N ARG A 89 0.57 36.34 -21.08
CA ARG A 89 1.61 35.87 -20.15
C ARG A 89 2.11 37.02 -19.29
N ILE A 90 2.12 36.83 -17.97
CA ILE A 90 2.60 37.81 -17.00
C ILE A 90 3.89 37.30 -16.34
N SER A 91 4.95 38.11 -16.42
CA SER A 91 6.24 37.93 -15.75
C SER A 91 6.36 38.99 -14.67
N ARG A 92 6.91 38.62 -13.51
CA ARG A 92 7.34 39.59 -12.49
C ARG A 92 8.46 40.47 -13.01
#